data_AF-A0A1T4SM48-F1
#
_entry.id   AF-A0A1T4SM48-F1
#
_cell.length_a   1.000
_cell.length_b   1.000
_cell.length_c   1.000
_cell.angle_alpha   90.00
_cell.angle_beta   90.00
_cell.angle_gamma   90.00
#
_symmetry.space_group_name_H-M   'P 1'
#
loop_
_entity.id
_entity.type
_entity.pdbx_description
1 polymer ?
#
loop_
_entity_poly.entity_id
_entity_poly.type
_entity_poly.pdbx_seq_one_letter_code
_entity_poly.pdbx_strand_id
1 'polypeptide(L)'
;AHYETWGEAKIAIERVVNPLRFQGQYYDDETGLHYNLARYYDPRTGRFIQPDPIGLLGGLNHYQYAPNPVMWIDPTGLCAKEDSTLPIDALAENPQQTLITSTLPASYQSTTLDSSPVGQLSSTTSSKKSTDLGKLGSALSDSVDKNVIDQNTSDKLYALADAGVATPAQIKQGLGDEEFLNLFSEVNERKCNVPDKAICPDSLDDAQIILKNRREQIAKKGYQPKYSDAELAELAQYGDIGSERFQVRFMEEGFLNDRNTPDIALSGKMGMVMKTETGEGAKYWSTSFDQLEDADTDPKLISEKLGLEYDPAKKYVLVVVDTEKSTPLTGVKSVPATFEKVSEFANTELPADFPKDFTDKVMTPEFQAAYAEHYNAAVESGDLPNHWSRDTKKFEDYLQATGISKEERELFTKRMVMHDKIGNNQDYVGNGLTKDLNPNSANQFGAVETLNFERKTINLKELHDADAIVIIKDLKPL
;
A
#
# COMPACT_ATOMS: atom_id res chain seq x y z
N ALA A 1 24.67 50.84 -15.93
CA ALA A 1 24.29 52.21 -16.28
C ALA A 1 25.03 52.62 -17.54
N HIS A 2 24.36 53.33 -18.45
CA HIS A 2 24.97 53.88 -19.66
C HIS A 2 25.01 55.40 -19.54
N TYR A 3 26.11 56.01 -19.98
CA TYR A 3 26.31 57.45 -19.90
C TYR A 3 26.20 58.04 -21.30
N GLU A 4 25.45 59.13 -21.45
CA GLU A 4 25.38 59.86 -22.72
C GLU A 4 26.65 60.68 -22.96
N THR A 5 26.83 61.19 -24.18
CA THR A 5 28.05 61.89 -24.62
C THR A 5 28.39 63.13 -23.80
N TRP A 6 27.46 63.67 -23.02
CA TRP A 6 27.65 64.81 -22.12
C TRP A 6 27.57 64.45 -20.62
N GLY A 7 27.66 63.16 -20.28
CA GLY A 7 27.86 62.69 -18.89
C GLY A 7 26.59 62.42 -18.09
N GLU A 8 25.40 62.56 -18.67
CA GLU A 8 24.15 62.18 -18.01
C GLU A 8 24.05 60.64 -17.88
N ALA A 9 23.85 60.15 -16.66
CA ALA A 9 23.81 58.73 -16.34
C ALA A 9 22.39 58.16 -16.46
N LYS A 10 22.17 57.27 -17.43
CA LYS A 10 20.94 56.45 -17.50
C LYS A 10 21.16 55.14 -16.77
N ILE A 11 20.51 55.02 -15.61
CA ILE A 11 20.47 53.79 -14.81
C ILE A 11 19.39 52.89 -15.40
N ALA A 12 19.80 51.82 -16.08
CA ALA A 12 18.91 50.72 -16.40
C ALA A 12 18.76 49.83 -15.16
N ILE A 13 17.55 49.74 -14.61
CA ILE A 13 17.21 48.82 -13.52
C ILE A 13 16.47 47.65 -14.17
N GLU A 14 17.14 46.51 -14.31
CA GLU A 14 16.48 45.27 -14.72
C GLU A 14 15.70 44.69 -13.52
N ARG A 15 14.40 44.45 -13.70
CA ARG A 15 13.57 43.75 -12.71
C ARG A 15 13.47 42.29 -13.09
N VAL A 16 14.04 41.40 -12.28
CA VAL A 16 13.88 39.96 -12.41
C VAL A 16 12.61 39.55 -11.67
N VAL A 17 11.67 38.92 -12.37
CA VAL A 17 10.42 38.40 -11.77
C VAL A 17 10.70 37.01 -11.20
N ASN A 18 10.51 36.84 -9.89
CA ASN A 18 10.58 35.52 -9.25
C ASN A 18 9.16 34.92 -9.16
N PRO A 19 8.86 33.82 -9.87
CA PRO A 19 7.55 33.18 -9.81
C PRO A 19 7.38 32.28 -8.57
N LEU A 20 8.42 31.99 -7.80
CA LEU A 20 8.29 31.14 -6.62
C LEU A 20 7.61 31.86 -5.45
N ARG A 21 6.81 31.12 -4.69
CA ARG A 21 6.01 31.59 -3.55
C ARG A 21 6.29 30.73 -2.32
N PHE A 22 5.38 30.77 -1.36
CA PHE A 22 5.48 30.04 -0.10
C PHE A 22 5.85 28.56 -0.34
N GLN A 23 6.88 28.08 0.35
CA GLN A 23 7.40 26.71 0.25
C GLN A 23 7.73 26.20 -1.16
N GLY A 24 8.05 27.10 -2.10
CA GLY A 24 8.45 26.72 -3.46
C GLY A 24 7.31 26.51 -4.45
N GLN A 25 6.08 26.90 -4.08
CA GLN A 25 4.93 26.91 -5.00
C GLN A 25 5.15 27.85 -6.18
N TYR A 26 4.60 27.52 -7.35
CA TYR A 26 4.72 28.36 -8.54
C TYR A 26 3.54 29.34 -8.63
N TYR A 27 3.83 30.63 -8.78
CA TYR A 27 2.81 31.65 -8.97
C TYR A 27 2.25 31.63 -10.39
N ASP A 28 0.95 31.46 -10.48
CA ASP A 28 0.20 31.65 -11.71
C ASP A 28 -0.33 33.09 -11.79
N ASP A 29 0.22 33.86 -12.72
CA ASP A 29 -0.10 35.29 -12.91
C ASP A 29 -1.50 35.52 -13.48
N GLU A 30 -2.07 34.54 -14.21
CA GLU A 30 -3.40 34.67 -14.81
C GLU A 30 -4.51 34.54 -13.76
N THR A 31 -4.31 33.66 -12.79
CA THR A 31 -5.32 33.36 -11.75
C THR A 31 -5.02 34.01 -10.41
N GLY A 32 -3.75 34.39 -10.18
CA GLY A 32 -3.26 34.87 -8.90
C GLY A 32 -3.13 33.77 -7.83
N LEU A 33 -3.27 32.50 -8.21
CA LEU A 33 -3.16 31.34 -7.33
C LEU A 33 -1.74 30.77 -7.33
N HIS A 34 -1.44 29.93 -6.34
CA HIS A 34 -0.16 29.26 -6.21
C HIS A 34 -0.33 27.79 -6.56
N TYR A 35 0.34 27.33 -7.60
CA TYR A 35 0.34 25.93 -8.00
C TYR A 35 1.24 25.12 -7.05
N ASN A 36 0.63 24.17 -6.33
CA ASN A 36 1.28 23.26 -5.40
C ASN A 36 1.08 21.82 -5.88
N LEU A 37 1.68 21.51 -7.04
CA LEU A 37 1.67 20.20 -7.70
C LEU A 37 0.27 19.59 -7.89
N ALA A 38 -0.29 18.91 -6.88
CA ALA A 38 -1.60 18.30 -6.98
C ALA A 38 -2.77 19.29 -6.89
N ARG A 39 -2.57 20.46 -6.27
CA ARG A 39 -3.64 21.43 -6.01
C ARG A 39 -3.21 22.88 -6.18
N TYR A 40 -4.17 23.74 -6.51
CA TYR A 40 -4.00 25.19 -6.45
C TYR A 40 -4.32 25.73 -5.05
N TYR A 41 -3.38 26.48 -4.49
CA TYR A 41 -3.46 27.15 -3.20
C TYR A 41 -3.82 28.62 -3.37
N ASP A 42 -4.81 29.09 -2.61
CA ASP A 42 -5.16 30.51 -2.52
C ASP A 42 -4.54 31.13 -1.26
N PRO A 43 -3.50 31.98 -1.41
CA PRO A 43 -2.86 32.62 -0.28
C PRO A 43 -3.77 33.63 0.45
N ARG A 44 -4.84 34.12 -0.18
CA ARG A 44 -5.77 35.08 0.45
C ARG A 44 -6.68 34.42 1.47
N THR A 45 -7.05 33.16 1.23
CA THR A 45 -7.96 32.38 2.08
C THR A 45 -7.26 31.29 2.88
N GLY A 46 -5.96 31.08 2.64
CA GLY A 46 -5.11 30.17 3.39
C GLY A 46 -5.41 28.69 3.16
N ARG A 47 -5.95 28.32 1.99
CA ARG A 47 -6.49 26.99 1.70
C ARG A 47 -6.32 26.61 0.23
N PHE A 48 -6.47 25.33 -0.07
CA PHE A 48 -6.63 24.87 -1.45
C PHE A 48 -8.01 25.25 -1.99
N ILE A 49 -8.08 25.51 -3.28
CA ILE A 49 -9.36 25.80 -3.98
C ILE A 49 -10.02 24.53 -4.52
N GLN A 50 -9.28 23.42 -4.54
CA GLN A 50 -9.74 22.10 -4.97
C GLN A 50 -9.83 21.17 -3.76
N PRO A 51 -10.85 20.31 -3.69
CA PRO A 51 -10.91 19.29 -2.66
C PRO A 51 -9.73 18.32 -2.82
N ASP A 52 -9.27 17.77 -1.70
CA ASP A 52 -8.18 16.81 -1.66
C ASP A 52 -8.47 15.58 -2.55
N PRO A 53 -7.64 15.28 -3.56
CA PRO A 53 -7.79 14.11 -4.39
C PRO A 53 -7.75 12.78 -3.61
N ILE A 54 -7.08 12.76 -2.45
CA ILE A 54 -7.05 11.57 -1.58
C ILE A 54 -8.21 11.54 -0.57
N GLY A 55 -9.16 12.49 -0.67
CA GLY A 55 -10.39 12.52 0.12
C GLY A 55 -10.13 12.66 1.61
N LEU A 56 -10.83 11.87 2.42
CA LEU A 56 -10.70 11.91 3.89
C LEU A 56 -9.29 11.51 4.39
N LEU A 57 -8.48 10.86 3.55
CA LEU A 57 -7.09 10.52 3.88
C LEU A 57 -6.19 11.77 3.98
N GLY A 58 -6.55 12.86 3.29
CA GLY A 58 -5.87 14.16 3.38
C GLY A 58 -6.31 15.01 4.59
N GLY A 59 -7.23 14.47 5.41
CA GLY A 59 -7.77 15.11 6.60
C GLY A 59 -9.22 15.54 6.45
N LEU A 60 -9.84 15.89 7.59
CA LEU A 60 -11.28 16.17 7.68
C LEU A 60 -11.72 17.40 6.88
N ASN A 61 -10.80 18.30 6.55
CA ASN A 61 -11.06 19.46 5.73
C ASN A 61 -10.34 19.32 4.39
N HIS A 62 -11.07 18.94 3.36
CA HIS A 62 -10.52 18.65 2.03
C HIS A 62 -9.87 19.86 1.33
N TYR A 63 -10.07 21.08 1.87
CA TYR A 63 -9.47 22.29 1.35
C TYR A 63 -8.30 22.76 2.22
N GLN A 64 -8.02 22.10 3.34
CA GLN A 64 -6.98 22.53 4.27
C GLN A 64 -5.59 22.39 3.66
N TYR A 65 -4.77 23.42 3.85
CA TYR A 65 -3.38 23.39 3.45
C TYR A 65 -2.50 22.59 4.41
N ALA A 66 -2.49 22.97 5.68
CA ALA A 66 -1.84 22.22 6.75
C ALA A 66 -2.57 22.51 8.08
N PRO A 67 -2.51 21.59 9.07
CA PRO A 67 -2.99 21.85 10.43
C PRO A 67 -2.33 23.06 11.09
N ASN A 68 -1.02 23.22 10.88
CA ASN A 68 -0.25 24.36 11.36
C ASN A 68 0.73 24.83 10.26
N PRO A 69 0.41 25.88 9.48
CA PRO A 69 1.23 26.32 8.35
C PRO A 69 2.58 26.95 8.76
N VAL A 70 2.83 27.13 10.06
CA VAL A 70 4.12 27.62 10.59
C VAL A 70 5.12 26.47 10.77
N MET A 71 4.64 25.31 11.22
CA MET A 71 5.47 24.15 11.55
C MET A 71 5.42 23.06 10.49
N TRP A 72 4.35 23.05 9.69
CA TRP A 72 4.04 21.96 8.77
C TRP A 72 4.02 22.48 7.33
N ILE A 73 4.55 21.66 6.45
CA ILE A 73 4.68 21.93 5.03
C ILE A 73 3.87 20.90 4.25
N ASP A 74 3.22 21.28 3.15
CA ASP A 74 2.59 20.33 2.21
C ASP A 74 3.32 20.40 0.87
N PRO A 75 4.38 19.61 0.67
CA PRO A 75 5.25 19.71 -0.51
C PRO A 75 4.60 19.22 -1.80
N THR A 76 3.57 18.37 -1.69
CA THR A 76 2.93 17.72 -2.84
C THR A 76 1.52 18.24 -3.10
N GLY A 77 0.97 19.02 -2.18
CA GLY A 77 -0.43 19.43 -2.23
C GLY A 77 -1.36 18.27 -1.91
N LEU A 78 -0.94 17.26 -1.12
CA LEU A 78 -1.73 16.08 -0.77
C LEU A 78 -1.68 15.73 0.72
N CYS A 79 -0.55 15.94 1.39
CA CYS A 79 -0.42 15.62 2.81
C CYS A 79 0.66 16.48 3.46
N ALA A 80 0.30 17.11 4.58
CA ALA A 80 1.20 17.96 5.34
C ALA A 80 2.17 17.12 6.18
N LYS A 81 3.47 17.40 6.07
CA LYS A 81 4.55 16.83 6.89
C LYS A 81 5.00 17.86 7.92
N GLU A 82 5.27 17.39 9.13
CA GLU A 82 5.93 18.19 10.16
C GLU A 82 7.40 18.39 9.78
N ASP A 83 7.89 19.63 9.80
CA ASP A 83 9.27 19.92 9.49
C ASP A 83 10.15 19.61 10.71
N SER A 84 10.63 18.37 10.81
CA SER A 84 11.46 17.88 11.93
C SER A 84 12.90 18.42 11.92
N THR A 85 13.23 19.33 11.00
CA THR A 85 14.59 19.89 10.84
C THR A 85 14.87 21.17 11.64
N LEU A 86 13.91 21.67 12.43
CA LEU A 86 14.12 22.83 13.30
C LEU A 86 14.49 22.40 14.73
N PRO A 87 15.76 22.49 15.17
CA PRO A 87 16.09 22.32 16.57
C PRO A 87 15.42 23.42 17.39
N ILE A 88 14.52 23.01 18.29
CA ILE A 88 13.69 23.88 19.14
C ILE A 88 14.54 24.86 19.98
N ASP A 89 15.80 24.51 20.27
CA ASP A 89 16.71 25.33 21.07
C ASP A 89 17.24 26.59 20.35
N ALA A 90 17.20 26.63 19.01
CA ALA A 90 17.72 27.77 18.24
C ALA A 90 16.72 28.94 18.10
N LEU A 91 15.46 28.76 18.50
CA LEU A 91 14.40 29.78 18.42
C LEU A 91 14.42 30.77 19.61
N ALA A 92 15.24 30.52 20.63
CA ALA A 92 15.27 31.33 21.85
C ALA A 92 16.18 32.57 21.77
N GLU A 93 17.20 32.60 20.90
CA GLU A 93 18.23 33.65 20.97
C GLU A 93 18.24 34.68 19.82
N ASN A 94 17.71 34.39 18.62
CA ASN A 94 17.58 35.42 17.58
C ASN A 94 16.61 35.06 16.43
N PRO A 95 15.34 35.51 16.44
CA PRO A 95 14.31 35.05 15.52
C PRO A 95 14.44 35.53 14.05
N GLN A 96 15.39 36.44 13.74
CA GLN A 96 15.50 37.01 12.38
C GLN A 96 16.64 36.41 11.52
N GLN A 97 17.47 35.50 12.03
CA GLN A 97 18.64 34.98 11.29
C GLN A 97 18.57 33.50 10.88
N THR A 98 17.57 32.73 11.33
CA THR A 98 17.55 31.26 11.12
C THR A 98 16.82 30.82 9.83
N LEU A 99 16.16 31.73 9.12
CA LEU A 99 15.32 31.40 7.95
C LEU A 99 16.05 31.32 6.59
N ILE A 100 17.38 31.43 6.54
CA ILE A 100 18.12 31.53 5.25
C ILE A 100 19.13 30.39 5.01
N THR A 101 19.25 29.38 5.88
CA THR A 101 20.38 28.44 5.78
C THR A 101 20.04 26.97 5.46
N SER A 102 18.78 26.56 5.28
CA SER A 102 18.48 25.13 5.04
C SER A 102 17.99 24.74 3.64
N THR A 103 17.75 25.67 2.70
CA THR A 103 17.08 25.31 1.43
C THR A 103 17.80 25.64 0.12
N LEU A 104 19.04 26.15 0.10
CA LEU A 104 19.84 26.27 -1.14
C LEU A 104 21.35 26.07 -0.90
N PRO A 105 22.12 25.55 -1.89
CA PRO A 105 23.56 25.34 -1.76
C PRO A 105 24.30 26.67 -1.55
N ALA A 106 25.45 26.60 -0.86
CA ALA A 106 26.21 27.68 -0.21
C ALA A 106 26.67 28.91 -1.05
N SER A 107 26.17 29.11 -2.26
CA SER A 107 26.69 30.12 -3.21
C SER A 107 26.00 31.50 -3.16
N TYR A 108 24.96 31.70 -2.36
CA TYR A 108 24.24 32.98 -2.31
C TYR A 108 23.81 33.32 -0.88
N GLN A 109 24.58 34.17 -0.17
CA GLN A 109 24.17 34.78 1.10
C GLN A 109 24.44 36.29 1.12
N SER A 110 23.40 37.09 1.40
CA SER A 110 23.32 38.49 1.92
C SER A 110 22.06 39.16 1.35
N THR A 111 21.24 40.01 2.00
CA THR A 111 21.27 40.79 3.26
C THR A 111 19.83 41.27 3.59
N THR A 112 19.58 41.62 4.85
CA THR A 112 18.35 41.97 5.61
C THR A 112 17.52 43.21 5.19
N LEU A 113 16.22 43.31 5.60
CA LEU A 113 15.59 44.46 6.34
C LEU A 113 14.04 44.37 6.56
N ASP A 114 13.64 44.24 7.84
CA ASP A 114 12.59 44.85 8.71
C ASP A 114 11.08 45.16 8.41
N SER A 115 10.24 44.70 9.37
CA SER A 115 9.12 45.35 10.15
C SER A 115 7.60 45.38 9.74
N SER A 116 6.78 44.59 10.49
CA SER A 116 5.52 44.87 11.28
C SER A 116 4.19 45.48 10.67
N PRO A 117 3.00 45.51 11.36
CA PRO A 117 2.09 44.39 11.72
C PRO A 117 0.52 44.65 11.64
N VAL A 118 -0.28 43.56 11.69
CA VAL A 118 -1.64 43.34 12.33
C VAL A 118 -2.96 44.00 11.84
N GLY A 119 -4.04 43.19 11.74
CA GLY A 119 -5.47 43.59 11.73
C GLY A 119 -6.46 42.40 11.77
N GLN A 120 -7.63 42.56 12.41
CA GLN A 120 -8.45 41.52 13.11
C GLN A 120 -9.94 41.47 12.60
N LEU A 121 -10.71 40.42 12.98
CA LEU A 121 -12.21 40.29 13.06
C LEU A 121 -13.03 40.06 11.75
N SER A 122 -14.21 39.42 11.68
CA SER A 122 -15.06 38.52 12.49
C SER A 122 -16.16 37.94 11.56
N SER A 123 -16.82 36.83 11.93
CA SER A 123 -17.84 36.09 11.16
C SER A 123 -19.30 36.39 11.56
N THR A 124 -20.26 36.09 10.67
CA THR A 124 -21.70 35.93 10.95
C THR A 124 -22.32 34.75 10.18
N THR A 125 -23.28 34.07 10.82
CA THR A 125 -23.93 32.78 10.50
C THR A 125 -25.37 32.94 9.96
N SER A 126 -25.91 31.92 9.28
CA SER A 126 -27.36 31.64 9.19
C SER A 126 -27.67 30.18 8.79
N SER A 127 -28.82 29.67 9.28
CA SER A 127 -29.22 28.25 9.43
C SER A 127 -30.48 27.85 8.61
N LYS A 128 -30.75 26.54 8.42
CA LYS A 128 -32.07 25.85 8.66
C LYS A 128 -32.18 24.34 8.32
N LYS A 129 -32.83 23.60 9.26
CA LYS A 129 -33.69 22.36 9.28
C LYS A 129 -33.19 21.02 8.66
N SER A 130 -33.14 19.84 9.28
CA SER A 130 -33.80 19.10 10.42
C SER A 130 -34.83 18.04 9.97
N THR A 131 -34.42 16.76 10.05
CA THR A 131 -35.28 15.57 10.23
C THR A 131 -34.64 14.61 11.26
N ASP A 132 -35.37 14.39 12.36
CA ASP A 132 -35.31 13.35 13.41
C ASP A 132 -33.95 12.75 13.87
N LEU A 133 -32.97 13.60 14.17
CA LEU A 133 -31.65 13.22 14.71
C LEU A 133 -31.69 12.66 16.16
N GLY A 134 -32.74 12.97 16.91
CA GLY A 134 -32.85 12.56 18.32
C GLY A 134 -32.99 11.05 18.53
N LYS A 135 -33.60 10.33 17.57
CA LYS A 135 -33.73 8.87 17.63
C LYS A 135 -32.45 8.14 17.20
N LEU A 136 -31.64 8.77 16.36
CA LEU A 136 -30.35 8.23 15.92
C LEU A 136 -29.31 8.34 17.05
N GLY A 137 -29.31 9.47 17.76
CA GLY A 137 -28.45 9.70 18.93
C GLY A 137 -28.70 8.71 20.06
N SER A 138 -29.96 8.44 20.40
CA SER A 138 -30.30 7.48 21.46
C SER A 138 -29.90 6.05 21.13
N ALA A 139 -29.98 5.64 19.85
CA ALA A 139 -29.60 4.29 19.42
C ALA A 139 -28.06 4.08 19.44
N LEU A 140 -27.30 5.15 19.18
CA LEU A 140 -25.83 5.13 19.21
C LEU A 140 -25.29 5.14 20.65
N SER A 141 -25.86 5.95 21.54
CA SER A 141 -25.47 6.00 22.96
C SER A 141 -25.73 4.67 23.69
N ASP A 142 -26.89 4.03 23.47
CA ASP A 142 -27.22 2.71 24.04
C ASP A 142 -26.26 1.58 23.58
N SER A 143 -25.54 1.78 22.46
CA SER A 143 -24.59 0.81 21.89
C SER A 143 -23.15 1.03 22.41
N VAL A 144 -22.78 2.29 22.64
CA VAL A 144 -21.49 2.69 23.24
C VAL A 144 -21.42 2.28 24.72
N ASP A 145 -22.49 2.49 25.49
CA ASP A 145 -22.54 2.13 26.93
C ASP A 145 -22.47 0.62 27.20
N LYS A 146 -22.67 -0.23 26.20
CA LYS A 146 -22.62 -1.70 26.33
C LYS A 146 -21.30 -2.34 25.88
N ASN A 147 -20.31 -1.57 25.42
CA ASN A 147 -19.06 -2.11 24.83
C ASN A 147 -19.32 -3.13 23.69
N VAL A 148 -20.43 -3.00 22.97
CA VAL A 148 -20.75 -3.81 21.79
C VAL A 148 -20.89 -2.87 20.59
N ILE A 149 -19.77 -2.53 19.97
CA ILE A 149 -19.79 -2.02 18.59
C ILE A 149 -19.84 -3.27 17.70
N ASP A 150 -21.04 -3.75 17.39
CA ASP A 150 -21.18 -4.85 16.43
C ASP A 150 -20.90 -4.36 14.99
N GLN A 151 -20.53 -5.30 14.11
CA GLN A 151 -20.32 -5.09 12.66
C GLN A 151 -21.45 -4.30 12.00
N ASN A 152 -22.67 -4.43 12.50
CA ASN A 152 -23.87 -3.81 11.96
C ASN A 152 -23.94 -2.29 12.23
N THR A 153 -23.13 -1.75 13.15
CA THR A 153 -23.11 -0.33 13.52
C THR A 153 -22.09 0.46 12.69
N SER A 154 -20.93 -0.14 12.39
CA SER A 154 -19.94 0.41 11.45
C SER A 154 -20.50 0.44 10.02
N ASP A 155 -21.13 -0.65 9.57
CA ASP A 155 -21.70 -0.72 8.22
C ASP A 155 -22.87 0.26 8.02
N LYS A 156 -23.64 0.55 9.08
CA LYS A 156 -24.67 1.60 9.06
C LYS A 156 -24.09 3.01 9.01
N LEU A 157 -22.93 3.25 9.62
CA LEU A 157 -22.20 4.52 9.54
C LEU A 157 -21.59 4.75 8.15
N TYR A 158 -21.03 3.71 7.54
CA TYR A 158 -20.56 3.73 6.15
C TYR A 158 -21.71 3.89 5.15
N ALA A 159 -22.82 3.16 5.31
CA ALA A 159 -23.98 3.26 4.43
C ALA A 159 -24.72 4.61 4.52
N LEU A 160 -24.70 5.29 5.67
CA LEU A 160 -25.27 6.64 5.84
C LEU A 160 -24.38 7.75 5.24
N ALA A 161 -23.06 7.56 5.26
CA ALA A 161 -22.09 8.45 4.63
C ALA A 161 -22.09 8.33 3.09
N ASP A 162 -22.16 7.10 2.57
CA ASP A 162 -22.26 6.84 1.11
C ASP A 162 -23.61 7.27 0.52
N ALA A 163 -24.69 7.24 1.30
CA ALA A 163 -26.02 7.67 0.83
C ALA A 163 -26.25 9.20 0.90
N GLY A 164 -25.32 9.98 1.48
CA GLY A 164 -25.43 11.44 1.58
C GLY A 164 -26.59 11.96 2.46
N VAL A 165 -27.12 11.13 3.36
CA VAL A 165 -28.37 11.40 4.09
C VAL A 165 -28.15 12.24 5.37
N ALA A 166 -26.93 12.28 5.94
CA ALA A 166 -26.61 13.19 7.04
C ALA A 166 -25.12 13.60 7.09
N THR A 167 -24.87 14.87 7.40
CA THR A 167 -23.53 15.47 7.59
C THR A 167 -22.95 15.16 8.98
N PRO A 168 -21.62 15.22 9.18
CA PRO A 168 -21.00 15.04 10.51
C PRO A 168 -21.56 15.99 11.59
N ALA A 169 -22.01 17.20 11.20
CA ALA A 169 -22.68 18.15 12.08
C ALA A 169 -24.04 17.66 12.61
N GLN A 170 -24.71 16.79 11.86
CA GLN A 170 -25.99 16.18 12.24
C GLN A 170 -25.78 14.97 13.16
N ILE A 171 -24.72 14.18 12.96
CA ILE A 171 -24.31 13.08 13.85
C ILE A 171 -23.82 13.62 15.21
N LYS A 172 -23.04 14.70 15.19
CA LYS A 172 -22.60 15.46 16.37
C LYS A 172 -23.76 16.04 17.20
N GLN A 173 -24.93 16.22 16.60
CA GLN A 173 -26.12 16.73 17.32
C GLN A 173 -26.84 15.66 18.14
N GLY A 174 -26.56 14.36 17.89
CA GLY A 174 -27.16 13.22 18.57
C GLY A 174 -26.25 12.52 19.59
N LEU A 175 -24.93 12.66 19.46
CA LEU A 175 -23.92 12.14 20.39
C LEU A 175 -23.21 13.32 21.05
N GLY A 176 -23.02 13.27 22.37
CA GLY A 176 -22.36 14.36 23.10
C GLY A 176 -20.94 14.63 22.60
N ASP A 177 -20.45 15.87 22.76
CA ASP A 177 -19.12 16.30 22.28
C ASP A 177 -17.99 15.38 22.79
N GLU A 178 -18.07 14.89 24.03
CA GLU A 178 -17.09 13.96 24.62
C GLU A 178 -17.16 12.54 24.05
N GLU A 179 -18.36 11.99 23.82
CA GLU A 179 -18.52 10.66 23.20
C GLU A 179 -18.02 10.65 21.76
N PHE A 180 -18.27 11.73 21.01
CA PHE A 180 -17.79 11.88 19.64
C PHE A 180 -16.26 11.99 19.58
N LEU A 181 -15.64 12.72 20.54
CA LEU A 181 -14.19 12.88 20.62
C LEU A 181 -13.48 11.59 21.06
N ASN A 182 -14.05 10.82 21.99
CA ASN A 182 -13.48 9.53 22.42
C ASN A 182 -13.55 8.47 21.33
N LEU A 183 -14.67 8.40 20.59
CA LEU A 183 -14.80 7.51 19.43
C LEU A 183 -13.77 7.87 18.35
N PHE A 184 -13.49 9.16 18.14
CA PHE A 184 -12.50 9.63 17.17
C PHE A 184 -11.05 9.44 17.64
N SER A 185 -10.75 9.63 18.93
CA SER A 185 -9.42 9.38 19.46
C SER A 185 -9.07 7.91 19.40
N GLU A 186 -10.00 6.99 19.73
CA GLU A 186 -9.77 5.55 19.59
C GLU A 186 -9.56 5.12 18.13
N VAL A 187 -10.24 5.75 17.16
CA VAL A 187 -10.08 5.43 15.73
C VAL A 187 -8.77 5.99 15.16
N ASN A 188 -8.32 7.16 15.62
CA ASN A 188 -7.03 7.74 15.21
C ASN A 188 -5.83 7.07 15.91
N GLU A 189 -5.94 6.73 17.19
CA GLU A 189 -4.92 5.97 17.93
C GLU A 189 -4.80 4.53 17.40
N ARG A 190 -5.88 3.93 16.89
CA ARG A 190 -5.83 2.62 16.20
C ARG A 190 -5.30 2.67 14.77
N LYS A 191 -5.24 3.84 14.12
CA LYS A 191 -4.69 3.99 12.74
C LYS A 191 -3.25 4.49 12.70
N CYS A 192 -2.76 5.18 13.73
CA CYS A 192 -1.34 5.50 13.92
C CYS A 192 -0.58 4.41 14.71
N ASN A 193 -0.94 3.15 14.51
CA ASN A 193 -0.32 2.01 15.19
C ASN A 193 0.16 0.91 14.23
N VAL A 194 0.47 1.26 12.97
CA VAL A 194 1.47 0.49 12.22
C VAL A 194 2.84 1.11 12.55
N PRO A 195 3.76 0.40 13.20
CA PRO A 195 4.76 1.01 14.09
C PRO A 195 5.91 1.67 13.31
N ASP A 196 6.76 2.42 14.00
CA ASP A 196 8.10 2.95 13.60
C ASP A 196 9.06 1.95 12.88
N LYS A 197 8.62 0.74 12.59
CA LYS A 197 9.35 -0.35 11.96
C LYS A 197 9.32 -0.29 10.43
N ALA A 198 8.32 0.33 9.82
CA ALA A 198 8.15 0.29 8.37
C ALA A 198 9.35 0.91 7.62
N ILE A 199 9.80 0.27 6.54
CA ILE A 199 10.92 0.65 5.70
C ILE A 199 10.43 0.77 4.26
N CYS A 200 10.45 2.01 3.77
CA CYS A 200 10.16 2.33 2.38
C CYS A 200 11.45 2.80 1.71
N PRO A 201 12.04 2.03 0.78
CA PRO A 201 13.18 2.49 0.01
C PRO A 201 12.85 3.75 -0.79
N ASP A 202 13.83 4.62 -1.01
CA ASP A 202 13.66 5.78 -1.91
C ASP A 202 13.78 5.38 -3.40
N SER A 203 14.50 4.30 -3.68
CA SER A 203 14.82 3.81 -5.03
C SER A 203 15.19 2.33 -5.05
N LEU A 204 15.30 1.73 -6.25
CA LEU A 204 15.80 0.37 -6.42
C LEU A 204 17.26 0.19 -5.96
N ASP A 205 18.08 1.25 -6.02
CA ASP A 205 19.45 1.23 -5.49
C ASP A 205 19.45 1.24 -3.96
N ASP A 206 18.59 2.06 -3.37
CA ASP A 206 18.41 2.11 -1.92
C ASP A 206 17.88 0.78 -1.36
N ALA A 207 16.94 0.14 -2.06
CA ALA A 207 16.46 -1.21 -1.73
C ALA A 207 17.61 -2.24 -1.67
N GLN A 208 18.56 -2.20 -2.61
CA GLN A 208 19.73 -3.08 -2.58
C GLN A 208 20.67 -2.77 -1.41
N ILE A 209 20.86 -1.49 -1.06
CA ILE A 209 21.66 -1.06 0.08
C ILE A 209 21.04 -1.57 1.39
N ILE A 210 19.72 -1.44 1.54
CA ILE A 210 18.97 -1.94 2.70
C ILE A 210 19.19 -3.44 2.87
N LEU A 211 18.98 -4.24 1.82
CA LEU A 211 19.17 -5.70 1.90
C LEU A 211 20.60 -6.10 2.25
N LYS A 212 21.60 -5.40 1.71
CA LYS A 212 23.01 -5.62 2.07
C LYS A 212 23.26 -5.33 3.56
N ASN A 213 22.73 -4.23 4.07
CA ASN A 213 22.84 -3.86 5.48
C ASN A 213 22.15 -4.89 6.39
N ARG A 214 21.00 -5.43 5.96
CA ARG A 214 20.28 -6.49 6.68
C ARG A 214 21.08 -7.78 6.75
N ARG A 215 21.74 -8.18 5.66
CA ARG A 215 22.66 -9.32 5.66
C ARG A 215 23.75 -9.20 6.72
N GLU A 216 24.39 -8.04 6.83
CA GLU A 216 25.39 -7.79 7.87
C GLU A 216 24.82 -7.80 9.29
N GLN A 217 23.57 -7.36 9.48
CA GLN A 217 22.89 -7.39 10.77
C GLN A 217 22.55 -8.82 11.20
N ILE A 218 21.97 -9.63 10.30
CA ILE A 218 21.62 -11.03 10.56
C ILE A 218 22.89 -11.83 10.87
N ALA A 219 23.97 -11.63 10.11
CA ALA A 219 25.26 -12.28 10.39
C ALA A 219 25.81 -11.97 11.80
N LYS A 220 25.51 -10.79 12.36
CA LYS A 220 26.00 -10.37 13.69
C LYS A 220 25.06 -10.76 14.83
N LYS A 221 23.75 -10.72 14.62
CA LYS A 221 22.73 -10.80 15.69
C LYS A 221 21.78 -11.99 15.56
N GLY A 222 21.82 -12.72 14.43
CA GLY A 222 20.81 -13.70 14.06
C GLY A 222 19.57 -13.04 13.45
N TYR A 223 18.76 -13.84 12.76
CA TYR A 223 17.47 -13.40 12.20
C TYR A 223 16.43 -13.31 13.32
N GLN A 224 15.60 -12.27 13.26
CA GLN A 224 14.43 -12.08 14.11
C GLN A 224 13.30 -11.49 13.24
N PRO A 225 12.07 -12.04 13.30
CA PRO A 225 10.95 -11.47 12.56
C PRO A 225 10.69 -10.01 12.95
N LYS A 226 10.51 -9.14 11.95
CA LYS A 226 10.22 -7.71 12.14
C LYS A 226 8.85 -7.45 12.76
N TYR A 227 7.84 -8.17 12.26
CA TYR A 227 6.45 -8.08 12.70
C TYR A 227 6.07 -9.36 13.46
N SER A 228 5.28 -9.20 14.52
CA SER A 228 4.60 -10.29 15.22
C SER A 228 3.39 -10.78 14.44
N ASP A 229 2.88 -11.98 14.77
CA ASP A 229 1.65 -12.52 14.17
C ASP A 229 0.44 -11.57 14.29
N ALA A 230 0.33 -10.83 15.40
CA ALA A 230 -0.74 -9.86 15.62
C ALA A 230 -0.61 -8.65 14.69
N GLU A 231 0.60 -8.09 14.55
CA GLU A 231 0.87 -6.98 13.62
C GLU A 231 0.65 -7.42 12.16
N LEU A 232 1.07 -8.63 11.79
CA LEU A 232 0.83 -9.19 10.46
C LEU A 232 -0.68 -9.37 10.18
N ALA A 233 -1.45 -9.85 11.15
CA ALA A 233 -2.90 -9.96 11.01
C ALA A 233 -3.58 -8.60 10.82
N GLU A 234 -3.13 -7.56 11.54
CA GLU A 234 -3.60 -6.19 11.33
C GLU A 234 -3.23 -5.65 9.94
N LEU A 235 -2.00 -5.89 9.48
CA LEU A 235 -1.56 -5.52 8.12
C LEU A 235 -2.36 -6.27 7.04
N ALA A 236 -2.68 -7.54 7.22
CA ALA A 236 -3.47 -8.31 6.27
C ALA A 236 -4.93 -7.82 6.20
N GLN A 237 -5.49 -7.40 7.33
CA GLN A 237 -6.88 -6.99 7.43
C GLN A 237 -7.10 -5.52 7.02
N TYR A 238 -6.17 -4.63 7.38
CA TYR A 238 -6.33 -3.18 7.24
C TYR A 238 -5.20 -2.50 6.46
N GLY A 239 -4.07 -3.17 6.26
CA GLY A 239 -2.94 -2.65 5.53
C GLY A 239 -3.20 -2.58 4.02
N ASP A 240 -2.73 -1.51 3.40
CA ASP A 240 -2.80 -1.33 1.95
C ASP A 240 -1.52 -1.84 1.26
N ILE A 241 -1.11 -3.06 1.64
CA ILE A 241 0.14 -3.70 1.18
C ILE A 241 0.21 -3.78 -0.35
N GLY A 242 -0.93 -3.99 -1.01
CA GLY A 242 -1.01 -4.06 -2.47
C GLY A 242 -0.71 -2.73 -3.17
N SER A 243 -0.84 -1.59 -2.47
CA SER A 243 -0.57 -0.26 -3.02
C SER A 243 0.82 0.26 -2.65
N GLU A 244 1.61 -0.50 -1.88
CA GLU A 244 2.98 -0.11 -1.59
C GLU A 244 3.85 -0.08 -2.85
N ARG A 245 4.68 0.97 -2.96
CA ARG A 245 5.50 1.25 -4.13
C ARG A 245 6.47 0.12 -4.46
N PHE A 246 7.16 -0.42 -3.46
CA PHE A 246 8.17 -1.45 -3.67
C PHE A 246 7.61 -2.81 -3.31
N GLN A 247 7.34 -3.61 -4.34
CA GLN A 247 6.93 -5.01 -4.19
C GLN A 247 8.13 -5.91 -4.43
N VAL A 248 8.10 -7.10 -3.85
CA VAL A 248 9.18 -8.09 -4.00
C VAL A 248 8.63 -9.43 -4.41
N ARG A 249 9.35 -10.05 -5.34
CA ARG A 249 9.07 -11.41 -5.76
C ARG A 249 10.30 -12.29 -5.68
N PHE A 250 10.13 -13.38 -4.98
CA PHE A 250 11.10 -14.46 -4.91
C PHE A 250 10.75 -15.57 -5.91
N MET A 251 11.72 -16.02 -6.70
CA MET A 251 11.51 -17.06 -7.73
C MET A 251 12.81 -17.79 -8.06
N GLU A 252 12.70 -18.98 -8.65
CA GLU A 252 13.87 -19.70 -9.17
C GLU A 252 14.50 -18.94 -10.36
N GLU A 253 15.83 -18.93 -10.45
CA GLU A 253 16.59 -18.23 -11.50
C GLU A 253 16.20 -18.69 -12.91
N GLY A 254 15.82 -19.97 -13.06
CA GLY A 254 15.40 -20.53 -14.34
C GLY A 254 14.17 -19.86 -14.95
N PHE A 255 13.36 -19.15 -14.17
CA PHE A 255 12.20 -18.40 -14.68
C PHE A 255 12.56 -17.03 -15.24
N LEU A 256 13.82 -16.57 -15.12
CA LEU A 256 14.27 -15.34 -15.76
C LEU A 256 14.20 -15.42 -17.29
N ASN A 257 14.31 -16.60 -17.88
CA ASN A 257 14.23 -16.81 -19.32
C ASN A 257 13.00 -17.66 -19.66
N ASP A 258 12.35 -17.39 -20.79
CA ASP A 258 11.23 -18.20 -21.26
C ASP A 258 11.73 -19.59 -21.65
N ARG A 259 10.98 -20.63 -21.31
CA ARG A 259 11.34 -22.02 -21.60
C ARG A 259 11.52 -22.29 -23.09
N ASN A 260 10.83 -21.54 -23.95
CA ASN A 260 10.92 -21.66 -25.39
C ASN A 260 12.09 -20.86 -25.98
N THR A 261 12.64 -19.90 -25.22
CA THR A 261 13.78 -19.06 -25.63
C THR A 261 14.81 -18.94 -24.49
N PRO A 262 15.39 -20.05 -24.02
CA PRO A 262 16.24 -20.08 -22.83
C PRO A 262 17.52 -19.24 -22.99
N ASP A 263 17.98 -19.04 -24.23
CA ASP A 263 19.18 -18.27 -24.56
C ASP A 263 18.93 -16.75 -24.65
N ILE A 264 17.66 -16.31 -24.65
CA ILE A 264 17.31 -14.89 -24.66
C ILE A 264 17.20 -14.42 -23.21
N ALA A 265 18.19 -13.64 -22.77
CA ALA A 265 18.25 -13.11 -21.43
C ALA A 265 17.01 -12.28 -21.08
N LEU A 266 16.42 -12.56 -19.90
CA LEU A 266 15.24 -11.86 -19.38
C LEU A 266 13.99 -11.98 -20.28
N SER A 267 13.95 -12.99 -21.17
CA SER A 267 12.75 -13.29 -21.98
C SER A 267 11.60 -13.87 -21.17
N GLY A 268 11.87 -14.31 -19.93
CA GLY A 268 10.87 -14.74 -18.98
C GLY A 268 9.91 -13.60 -18.65
N LYS A 269 8.80 -13.96 -18.01
CA LYS A 269 7.79 -13.00 -17.55
C LYS A 269 7.90 -12.90 -16.03
N MET A 270 7.24 -11.90 -15.47
CA MET A 270 6.97 -11.93 -14.03
C MET A 270 6.20 -13.23 -13.78
N GLY A 271 4.91 -13.29 -14.05
CA GLY A 271 4.04 -14.39 -13.66
C GLY A 271 3.85 -15.54 -14.65
N MET A 272 2.96 -16.46 -14.26
CA MET A 272 2.32 -17.37 -15.22
C MET A 272 1.37 -16.56 -16.10
N VAL A 273 1.37 -16.82 -17.40
CA VAL A 273 0.42 -16.17 -18.31
C VAL A 273 -0.98 -16.67 -18.03
N MET A 274 -1.92 -15.75 -17.86
CA MET A 274 -3.34 -16.03 -17.68
C MET A 274 -4.15 -15.22 -18.69
N LYS A 275 -5.08 -15.90 -19.36
CA LYS A 275 -6.11 -15.29 -20.20
C LYS A 275 -7.37 -15.15 -19.36
N THR A 276 -7.90 -13.94 -19.33
CA THR A 276 -9.07 -13.54 -18.55
C THR A 276 -10.09 -12.87 -19.46
N GLU A 277 -11.29 -12.59 -18.96
CA GLU A 277 -12.29 -11.82 -19.73
C GLU A 277 -11.83 -10.39 -20.05
N THR A 278 -10.97 -9.83 -19.20
CA THR A 278 -10.50 -8.45 -19.35
C THR A 278 -9.20 -8.32 -20.15
N GLY A 279 -8.52 -9.44 -20.46
CA GLY A 279 -7.30 -9.42 -21.26
C GLY A 279 -6.39 -10.64 -21.06
N GLU A 280 -5.14 -10.51 -21.51
CA GLU A 280 -4.10 -11.52 -21.32
C GLU A 280 -2.84 -10.87 -20.74
N GLY A 281 -2.37 -11.42 -19.62
CA GLY A 281 -1.14 -10.96 -18.99
C GLY A 281 -0.63 -11.95 -17.98
N ALA A 282 0.15 -11.50 -17.00
CA ALA A 282 0.87 -12.37 -16.09
C ALA A 282 0.35 -12.28 -14.65
N LYS A 283 0.05 -13.44 -14.06
CA LYS A 283 -0.34 -13.58 -12.66
C LYS A 283 0.85 -14.02 -11.80
N TYR A 284 0.99 -13.42 -10.63
CA TYR A 284 1.96 -13.88 -9.64
C TYR A 284 1.64 -13.45 -8.22
N TRP A 285 2.28 -14.12 -7.29
CA TRP A 285 2.25 -13.78 -5.87
C TRP A 285 3.48 -12.94 -5.53
N SER A 286 3.29 -11.91 -4.71
CA SER A 286 4.36 -11.07 -4.16
C SER A 286 4.01 -10.64 -2.74
N THR A 287 4.93 -9.95 -2.09
CA THR A 287 4.68 -9.20 -0.86
C THR A 287 5.37 -7.85 -0.97
N SER A 288 5.20 -6.96 0.00
CA SER A 288 5.91 -5.68 0.00
C SER A 288 7.37 -5.84 0.41
N PHE A 289 8.22 -4.95 -0.10
CA PHE A 289 9.63 -4.89 0.26
C PHE A 289 9.81 -4.73 1.77
N ASP A 290 9.00 -3.86 2.38
CA ASP A 290 8.99 -3.61 3.82
C ASP A 290 8.92 -4.89 4.66
N GLN A 291 8.07 -5.83 4.24
CA GLN A 291 7.82 -7.06 4.97
C GLN A 291 8.92 -8.10 4.78
N LEU A 292 9.64 -8.08 3.65
CA LEU A 292 10.63 -9.08 3.31
C LEU A 292 12.07 -8.67 3.64
N GLU A 293 12.34 -7.37 3.74
CA GLU A 293 13.72 -6.86 3.86
C GLU A 293 14.45 -7.35 5.13
N ASP A 294 13.72 -7.72 6.18
CA ASP A 294 14.26 -8.33 7.40
C ASP A 294 14.85 -9.74 7.17
N ALA A 295 14.46 -10.42 6.09
CA ALA A 295 14.99 -11.71 5.64
C ALA A 295 16.07 -11.58 4.53
N ASP A 296 16.59 -10.36 4.31
CA ASP A 296 17.74 -10.04 3.46
C ASP A 296 17.77 -10.66 2.04
N THR A 297 18.80 -11.45 1.73
CA THR A 297 19.11 -12.13 0.47
C THR A 297 19.45 -13.61 0.74
N ASP A 298 19.13 -14.13 1.92
CA ASP A 298 19.21 -15.55 2.26
C ASP A 298 18.01 -16.29 1.66
N PRO A 299 18.21 -17.12 0.63
CA PRO A 299 17.11 -17.79 -0.06
C PRO A 299 16.40 -18.81 0.83
N LYS A 300 17.04 -19.33 1.89
CA LYS A 300 16.39 -20.22 2.84
C LYS A 300 15.44 -19.44 3.74
N LEU A 301 15.91 -18.34 4.34
CA LEU A 301 15.06 -17.51 5.20
C LEU A 301 13.88 -16.92 4.42
N ILE A 302 14.13 -16.42 3.20
CA ILE A 302 13.07 -15.90 2.33
C ILE A 302 12.05 -17.01 1.99
N SER A 303 12.52 -18.21 1.62
CA SER A 303 11.60 -19.33 1.32
C SER A 303 10.73 -19.64 2.53
N GLU A 304 11.35 -19.83 3.70
CA GLU A 304 10.65 -20.19 4.93
C GLU A 304 9.62 -19.13 5.35
N LYS A 305 9.98 -17.84 5.26
CA LYS A 305 9.09 -16.71 5.55
C LYS A 305 7.93 -16.59 4.55
N LEU A 306 8.13 -16.99 3.29
CA LEU A 306 7.07 -17.02 2.28
C LEU A 306 6.28 -18.33 2.28
N GLY A 307 6.47 -19.22 3.26
CA GLY A 307 5.76 -20.49 3.31
C GLY A 307 6.19 -21.51 2.26
N LEU A 308 7.39 -21.36 1.70
CA LEU A 308 7.95 -22.19 0.65
C LEU A 308 9.01 -23.15 1.18
N GLU A 309 9.05 -24.36 0.63
CA GLU A 309 10.15 -25.30 0.88
C GLU A 309 11.44 -24.84 0.19
N TYR A 310 12.53 -24.74 0.94
CA TYR A 310 13.84 -24.40 0.40
C TYR A 310 14.55 -25.62 -0.18
N ASP A 311 14.83 -25.61 -1.48
CA ASP A 311 15.68 -26.59 -2.17
C ASP A 311 17.09 -26.01 -2.42
N PRO A 312 18.15 -26.50 -1.75
CA PRO A 312 19.52 -25.99 -1.91
C PRO A 312 20.17 -26.35 -3.26
N ALA A 313 19.59 -27.26 -4.05
CA ALA A 313 20.10 -27.59 -5.39
C ALA A 313 19.66 -26.56 -6.45
N LYS A 314 18.67 -25.73 -6.13
CA LYS A 314 18.13 -24.70 -7.01
C LYS A 314 18.79 -23.35 -6.74
N LYS A 315 18.82 -22.52 -7.77
CA LYS A 315 19.22 -21.12 -7.68
C LYS A 315 17.99 -20.24 -7.64
N TYR A 316 18.03 -19.21 -6.81
CA TYR A 316 16.93 -18.27 -6.62
C TYR A 316 17.37 -16.85 -6.91
N VAL A 317 16.40 -16.01 -7.22
CA VAL A 317 16.55 -14.58 -7.42
C VAL A 317 15.45 -13.84 -6.68
N LEU A 318 15.76 -12.62 -6.25
CA LEU A 318 14.81 -11.69 -5.67
C LEU A 318 14.63 -10.52 -6.63
N VAL A 319 13.41 -10.34 -7.11
CA VAL A 319 13.05 -9.23 -8.00
C VAL A 319 12.37 -8.16 -7.15
N VAL A 320 12.99 -6.98 -7.05
CA VAL A 320 12.37 -5.80 -6.44
C VAL A 320 11.72 -5.00 -7.56
N VAL A 321 10.45 -4.66 -7.39
CA VAL A 321 9.60 -4.02 -8.38
C VAL A 321 9.20 -2.63 -7.89
N ASP A 322 9.48 -1.60 -8.68
CA ASP A 322 8.97 -0.25 -8.48
C ASP A 322 7.61 -0.13 -9.20
N THR A 323 6.52 -0.17 -8.45
CA THR A 323 5.16 -0.19 -9.00
C THR A 323 4.76 1.14 -9.65
N GLU A 324 5.38 2.27 -9.27
CA GLU A 324 5.17 3.56 -9.95
C GLU A 324 5.63 3.50 -11.41
N LYS A 325 6.69 2.74 -11.69
CA LYS A 325 7.24 2.57 -13.03
C LYS A 325 6.65 1.36 -13.76
N SER A 326 6.37 0.27 -13.06
CA SER A 326 5.86 -0.95 -13.69
C SER A 326 4.37 -0.86 -14.06
N THR A 327 3.55 -0.19 -13.24
CA THR A 327 2.09 -0.09 -13.46
C THR A 327 1.71 0.56 -14.78
N PRO A 328 2.32 1.67 -15.22
CA PRO A 328 2.05 2.24 -16.55
C PRO A 328 2.37 1.29 -17.71
N LEU A 329 3.37 0.42 -17.52
CA LEU A 329 3.78 -0.56 -18.52
C LEU A 329 2.78 -1.72 -18.57
N THR A 330 2.57 -2.37 -17.42
CA THR A 330 1.86 -3.66 -17.31
C THR A 330 0.37 -3.53 -17.09
N GLY A 331 -0.10 -2.40 -16.53
CA GLY A 331 -1.45 -2.23 -16.01
C GLY A 331 -1.74 -3.14 -14.81
N VAL A 332 -0.72 -3.50 -14.03
CA VAL A 332 -0.86 -4.43 -12.90
C VAL A 332 -1.90 -3.93 -11.90
N LYS A 333 -2.72 -4.86 -11.42
CA LYS A 333 -3.56 -4.70 -10.23
C LYS A 333 -3.10 -5.68 -9.17
N SER A 334 -2.83 -5.17 -7.98
CA SER A 334 -2.44 -5.95 -6.81
C SER A 334 -3.60 -5.98 -5.83
N VAL A 335 -3.91 -7.16 -5.30
CA VAL A 335 -4.94 -7.32 -4.28
C VAL A 335 -4.38 -8.16 -3.12
N PRO A 336 -4.76 -7.84 -1.86
CA PRO A 336 -4.46 -8.72 -0.74
C PRO A 336 -4.97 -10.14 -0.99
N ALA A 337 -4.25 -11.12 -0.47
CA ALA A 337 -4.54 -12.54 -0.63
C ALA A 337 -5.72 -13.05 0.22
N THR A 338 -6.72 -12.23 0.54
CA THR A 338 -7.87 -12.66 1.36
C THR A 338 -8.91 -13.39 0.52
N PHE A 339 -9.72 -14.24 1.16
CA PHE A 339 -10.81 -14.96 0.47
C PHE A 339 -11.71 -14.02 -0.32
N GLU A 340 -12.08 -12.88 0.27
CA GLU A 340 -12.93 -11.87 -0.36
C GLU A 340 -12.28 -11.32 -1.64
N LYS A 341 -11.04 -10.83 -1.54
CA LYS A 341 -10.35 -10.17 -2.66
C LYS A 341 -9.97 -11.12 -3.77
N VAL A 342 -9.56 -12.35 -3.44
CA VAL A 342 -9.28 -13.39 -4.43
C VAL A 342 -10.58 -13.88 -5.09
N SER A 343 -11.70 -13.94 -4.36
CA SER A 343 -13.01 -14.24 -4.95
C SER A 343 -13.45 -13.16 -5.93
N GLU A 344 -13.36 -11.88 -5.53
CA GLU A 344 -13.69 -10.74 -6.39
C GLU A 344 -12.84 -10.75 -7.68
N PHE A 345 -11.53 -11.00 -7.54
CA PHE A 345 -10.63 -11.18 -8.67
C PHE A 345 -11.09 -12.31 -9.59
N ALA A 346 -11.33 -13.51 -9.05
CA ALA A 346 -11.73 -14.67 -9.84
C ALA A 346 -13.09 -14.47 -10.52
N ASN A 347 -14.04 -13.84 -9.85
CA ASN A 347 -15.37 -13.54 -10.40
C ASN A 347 -15.31 -12.49 -11.51
N THR A 348 -14.35 -11.57 -11.45
CA THR A 348 -14.21 -10.50 -12.46
C THR A 348 -13.41 -10.97 -13.67
N GLU A 349 -12.32 -11.69 -13.42
CA GLU A 349 -11.35 -12.05 -14.45
C GLU A 349 -11.68 -13.40 -15.10
N LEU A 350 -12.32 -14.32 -14.37
CA LEU A 350 -12.65 -15.67 -14.84
C LEU A 350 -14.11 -16.07 -14.50
N PRO A 351 -15.15 -15.26 -14.73
CA PRO A 351 -16.53 -15.56 -14.32
C PRO A 351 -17.10 -16.85 -14.91
N ALA A 352 -16.68 -17.23 -16.12
CA ALA A 352 -17.10 -18.48 -16.76
C ALA A 352 -16.58 -19.73 -16.01
N ASP A 353 -15.34 -19.64 -15.50
CA ASP A 353 -14.74 -20.71 -14.71
C ASP A 353 -15.20 -20.64 -13.24
N PHE A 354 -15.19 -19.45 -12.65
CA PHE A 354 -15.37 -19.20 -11.22
C PHE A 354 -16.45 -18.13 -10.98
N PRO A 355 -17.73 -18.46 -11.21
CA PRO A 355 -18.83 -17.55 -10.93
C PRO A 355 -19.00 -17.33 -9.42
N LYS A 356 -19.68 -16.25 -9.04
CA LYS A 356 -19.83 -15.83 -7.64
C LYS A 356 -20.46 -16.91 -6.75
N ASP A 357 -21.48 -17.60 -7.25
CA ASP A 357 -22.17 -18.68 -6.52
C ASP A 357 -21.27 -19.88 -6.21
N PHE A 358 -20.19 -20.06 -6.98
CA PHE A 358 -19.15 -21.03 -6.70
C PHE A 358 -18.16 -20.50 -5.66
N THR A 359 -17.60 -19.30 -5.86
CA THR A 359 -16.61 -18.73 -4.91
C THR A 359 -17.21 -18.51 -3.52
N ASP A 360 -18.47 -18.10 -3.43
CA ASP A 360 -19.20 -17.94 -2.15
C ASP A 360 -19.26 -19.25 -1.34
N LYS A 361 -19.12 -20.42 -1.98
CA LYS A 361 -19.13 -21.73 -1.32
C LYS A 361 -17.74 -22.25 -0.98
N VAL A 362 -16.74 -21.95 -1.81
CA VAL A 362 -15.42 -22.60 -1.73
C VAL A 362 -14.30 -21.69 -1.19
N MET A 363 -14.53 -20.39 -1.12
CA MET A 363 -13.59 -19.40 -0.59
C MET A 363 -13.99 -19.04 0.84
N THR A 364 -14.10 -20.05 1.69
CA THR A 364 -14.33 -19.89 3.13
C THR A 364 -13.30 -20.69 3.92
N PRO A 365 -13.02 -20.31 5.18
CA PRO A 365 -12.09 -21.06 6.04
C PRO A 365 -12.46 -22.55 6.18
N GLU A 366 -13.75 -22.86 6.30
CA GLU A 366 -14.25 -24.22 6.52
C GLU A 366 -14.04 -25.09 5.27
N PHE A 367 -14.41 -24.58 4.09
CA PHE A 367 -14.21 -25.31 2.85
C PHE A 367 -12.73 -25.48 2.53
N GLN A 368 -11.92 -24.44 2.77
CA GLN A 368 -10.48 -24.51 2.56
C GLN A 368 -9.81 -25.54 3.46
N ALA A 369 -10.20 -25.63 4.74
CA ALA A 369 -9.68 -26.63 5.66
C ALA A 369 -10.02 -28.05 5.18
N ALA A 370 -11.28 -28.30 4.80
CA ALA A 370 -11.69 -29.60 4.25
C ALA A 370 -11.00 -29.93 2.92
N TYR A 371 -10.79 -28.93 2.05
CA TYR A 371 -10.06 -29.08 0.79
C TYR A 371 -8.62 -29.48 1.04
N ALA A 372 -7.94 -28.79 1.96
CA ALA A 372 -6.57 -29.08 2.33
C ALA A 372 -6.41 -30.48 2.92
N GLU A 373 -7.34 -30.89 3.79
CA GLU A 373 -7.36 -32.25 4.37
C GLU A 373 -7.44 -33.32 3.28
N HIS A 374 -8.43 -33.22 2.37
CA HIS A 374 -8.58 -34.18 1.28
C HIS A 374 -7.40 -34.16 0.31
N TYR A 375 -6.89 -32.98 -0.03
CA TYR A 375 -5.76 -32.86 -0.94
C TYR A 375 -4.50 -33.50 -0.35
N ASN A 376 -4.18 -33.20 0.91
CA ASN A 376 -3.03 -33.77 1.59
C ASN A 376 -3.18 -35.27 1.78
N ALA A 377 -4.35 -35.76 2.18
CA ALA A 377 -4.62 -37.19 2.31
C ALA A 377 -4.46 -37.93 0.97
N ALA A 378 -4.85 -37.31 -0.16
CA ALA A 378 -4.65 -37.88 -1.49
C ALA A 378 -3.16 -37.89 -1.91
N VAL A 379 -2.36 -36.92 -1.47
CA VAL A 379 -0.90 -36.93 -1.67
C VAL A 379 -0.25 -38.02 -0.81
N GLU A 380 -0.64 -38.13 0.45
CA GLU A 380 -0.11 -39.12 1.40
C GLU A 380 -0.45 -40.57 1.02
N SER A 381 -1.64 -40.80 0.48
CA SER A 381 -2.05 -42.12 -0.04
C SER A 381 -1.37 -42.50 -1.36
N GLY A 382 -0.73 -41.53 -2.03
CA GLY A 382 -0.12 -41.70 -3.36
C GLY A 382 -1.11 -41.64 -4.53
N ASP A 383 -2.38 -41.30 -4.28
CA ASP A 383 -3.37 -41.05 -5.34
C ASP A 383 -2.99 -39.81 -6.15
N LEU A 384 -2.48 -38.76 -5.48
CA LEU A 384 -1.80 -37.64 -6.12
C LEU A 384 -0.28 -37.83 -6.11
N PRO A 385 0.41 -37.52 -7.22
CA PRO A 385 1.84 -37.80 -7.38
C PRO A 385 2.77 -36.96 -6.50
N ASN A 386 2.34 -35.76 -6.08
CA ASN A 386 3.11 -34.85 -5.23
C ASN A 386 2.24 -33.67 -4.74
N HIS A 387 2.80 -32.88 -3.81
CA HIS A 387 2.19 -31.68 -3.20
C HIS A 387 1.77 -30.60 -4.22
N TRP A 388 2.32 -30.64 -5.44
CA TRP A 388 2.07 -29.67 -6.51
C TRP A 388 1.26 -30.26 -7.69
N SER A 389 0.57 -31.37 -7.46
CA SER A 389 -0.22 -32.04 -8.49
C SER A 389 -1.35 -31.15 -9.02
N ARG A 390 -1.58 -31.26 -10.34
CA ARG A 390 -2.69 -30.60 -11.06
C ARG A 390 -3.64 -31.61 -11.70
N ASP A 391 -3.49 -32.89 -11.33
CA ASP A 391 -4.29 -33.98 -11.88
C ASP A 391 -5.67 -34.04 -11.20
N THR A 392 -6.59 -33.23 -11.72
CA THR A 392 -7.97 -33.14 -11.22
C THR A 392 -8.72 -34.46 -11.33
N LYS A 393 -8.36 -35.31 -12.30
CA LYS A 393 -9.02 -36.60 -12.49
C LYS A 393 -8.63 -37.57 -11.38
N LYS A 394 -7.35 -37.68 -11.06
CA LYS A 394 -6.90 -38.51 -9.93
C LYS A 394 -7.47 -38.03 -8.60
N PHE A 395 -7.57 -36.71 -8.43
CA PHE A 395 -8.20 -36.15 -7.24
C PHE A 395 -9.69 -36.51 -7.17
N GLU A 396 -10.41 -36.44 -8.28
CA GLU A 396 -11.81 -36.88 -8.36
C GLU A 396 -11.96 -38.37 -8.05
N ASP A 397 -11.08 -39.22 -8.60
CA ASP A 397 -11.07 -40.67 -8.33
C ASP A 397 -10.86 -40.97 -6.84
N TYR A 398 -9.93 -40.25 -6.18
CA TYR A 398 -9.74 -40.31 -4.73
C TYR A 398 -11.00 -39.90 -3.96
N LEU A 399 -11.59 -38.74 -4.29
CA LEU A 399 -12.80 -38.23 -3.62
C LEU A 399 -14.00 -39.17 -3.81
N GLN A 400 -14.09 -39.85 -4.95
CA GLN A 400 -15.11 -40.87 -5.17
C GLN A 400 -14.92 -42.07 -4.24
N ALA A 401 -13.69 -42.45 -3.92
CA ALA A 401 -13.38 -43.55 -3.01
C ALA A 401 -13.67 -43.22 -1.53
N THR A 402 -13.67 -41.94 -1.13
CA THR A 402 -13.96 -41.53 0.25
C THR A 402 -15.45 -41.54 0.61
N GLY A 403 -16.34 -41.71 -0.37
CA GLY A 403 -17.79 -41.73 -0.15
C GLY A 403 -18.43 -40.34 -0.02
N ILE A 404 -17.70 -39.28 -0.37
CA ILE A 404 -18.23 -37.91 -0.45
C ILE A 404 -19.37 -37.82 -1.48
N SER A 405 -20.32 -36.90 -1.24
CA SER A 405 -21.44 -36.70 -2.16
C SER A 405 -20.96 -36.23 -3.53
N LYS A 406 -21.77 -36.46 -4.57
CA LYS A 406 -21.41 -36.04 -5.93
C LYS A 406 -21.25 -34.52 -6.01
N GLU A 407 -22.14 -33.79 -5.35
CA GLU A 407 -22.16 -32.33 -5.33
C GLU A 407 -20.92 -31.75 -4.64
N GLU A 408 -20.50 -32.31 -3.50
CA GLU A 408 -19.26 -31.89 -2.82
C GLU A 408 -18.01 -32.25 -3.62
N ARG A 409 -17.99 -33.42 -4.26
CA ARG A 409 -16.89 -33.81 -5.15
C ARG A 409 -16.71 -32.82 -6.30
N GLU A 410 -17.81 -32.41 -6.93
CA GLU A 410 -17.78 -31.40 -8.00
C GLU A 410 -17.20 -30.07 -7.50
N LEU A 411 -17.51 -29.65 -6.27
CA LEU A 411 -16.93 -28.45 -5.66
C LEU A 411 -15.43 -28.61 -5.41
N PHE A 412 -14.97 -29.72 -4.83
CA PHE A 412 -13.54 -29.95 -4.57
C PHE A 412 -12.71 -30.07 -5.84
N THR A 413 -13.19 -30.81 -6.84
CA THR A 413 -12.51 -30.91 -8.15
C THR A 413 -12.44 -29.54 -8.82
N LYS A 414 -13.52 -28.74 -8.77
CA LYS A 414 -13.52 -27.39 -9.33
C LYS A 414 -12.65 -26.42 -8.51
N ARG A 415 -12.55 -26.60 -7.20
CA ARG A 415 -11.60 -25.86 -6.33
C ARG A 415 -10.15 -26.17 -6.69
N MET A 416 -9.83 -27.41 -7.11
CA MET A 416 -8.50 -27.77 -7.61
C MET A 416 -8.19 -27.12 -8.98
N VAL A 417 -9.19 -26.94 -9.85
CA VAL A 417 -9.02 -26.12 -11.06
C VAL A 417 -8.74 -24.67 -10.70
N MET A 418 -9.41 -24.12 -9.68
CA MET A 418 -9.14 -22.78 -9.16
C MET A 418 -7.73 -22.67 -8.57
N HIS A 419 -7.30 -23.66 -7.77
CA HIS A 419 -5.93 -23.76 -7.27
C HIS A 419 -4.92 -23.62 -8.42
N ASP A 420 -5.06 -24.37 -9.52
CA ASP A 420 -4.12 -24.25 -10.63
C ASP A 420 -4.17 -22.88 -11.34
N LYS A 421 -5.37 -22.39 -11.68
CA LYS A 421 -5.55 -21.12 -12.42
C LYS A 421 -5.20 -19.88 -11.61
N ILE A 422 -5.70 -19.81 -10.37
CA ILE A 422 -5.57 -18.67 -9.44
C ILE A 422 -4.40 -18.86 -8.48
N GLY A 423 -3.75 -20.01 -8.42
CA GLY A 423 -2.57 -20.26 -7.60
C GLY A 423 -2.84 -20.24 -6.09
N ASN A 424 -4.10 -20.39 -5.66
CA ASN A 424 -4.51 -20.48 -4.26
C ASN A 424 -4.60 -21.97 -3.87
N ASN A 425 -3.48 -22.54 -3.46
CA ASN A 425 -3.32 -23.98 -3.24
C ASN A 425 -4.00 -24.49 -1.95
N GLN A 426 -3.67 -25.71 -1.54
CA GLN A 426 -4.11 -26.31 -0.28
C GLN A 426 -3.57 -25.56 0.95
N ASP A 427 -2.41 -24.92 0.85
CA ASP A 427 -1.78 -24.18 1.94
C ASP A 427 -2.33 -22.74 2.07
N TYR A 428 -3.09 -22.28 1.07
CA TYR A 428 -3.76 -20.99 1.08
C TYR A 428 -4.84 -20.93 2.17
N VAL A 429 -4.64 -20.13 3.22
CA VAL A 429 -5.60 -20.00 4.33
C VAL A 429 -6.58 -18.83 4.19
N GLY A 430 -6.38 -17.98 3.18
CA GLY A 430 -7.31 -16.89 2.81
C GLY A 430 -7.49 -15.77 3.83
N ASN A 431 -6.63 -15.70 4.85
CA ASN A 431 -6.52 -14.58 5.78
C ASN A 431 -5.51 -13.50 5.30
N GLY A 432 -4.93 -13.67 4.11
CA GLY A 432 -3.93 -12.77 3.56
C GLY A 432 -2.49 -13.04 4.00
N LEU A 433 -2.23 -14.06 4.84
CA LEU A 433 -0.92 -14.34 5.42
C LEU A 433 -0.28 -15.62 4.89
N THR A 434 1.05 -15.60 4.74
CA THR A 434 1.86 -16.81 4.53
C THR A 434 2.10 -17.54 5.84
N LYS A 435 2.15 -18.86 5.79
CA LYS A 435 2.67 -19.66 6.90
C LYS A 435 4.18 -19.44 7.02
N ASP A 436 4.68 -19.25 8.24
CA ASP A 436 6.12 -19.25 8.50
C ASP A 436 6.60 -20.70 8.70
N LEU A 437 7.59 -21.13 7.90
CA LEU A 437 8.21 -22.45 8.00
C LEU A 437 9.55 -22.42 8.73
N ASN A 438 10.02 -21.26 9.19
CA ASN A 438 11.30 -21.15 9.89
C ASN A 438 11.18 -21.72 11.31
N PRO A 439 11.85 -22.83 11.64
CA PRO A 439 11.73 -23.46 12.96
C PRO A 439 12.33 -22.62 14.10
N ASN A 440 13.09 -21.57 13.77
CA ASN A 440 13.68 -20.64 14.74
C ASN A 440 12.86 -19.35 14.88
N SER A 441 11.79 -19.19 14.10
CA SER A 441 10.86 -18.09 14.24
C SER A 441 9.87 -18.35 15.37
N ALA A 442 9.50 -17.30 16.10
CA ALA A 442 8.42 -17.38 17.09
C ALA A 442 7.03 -17.20 16.45
N ASN A 443 6.98 -16.84 15.16
CA ASN A 443 5.75 -16.56 14.43
C ASN A 443 5.15 -17.83 13.81
N GLN A 444 3.83 -17.81 13.66
CA GLN A 444 3.09 -18.73 12.80
C GLN A 444 3.00 -18.21 11.36
N PHE A 445 3.10 -16.88 11.16
CA PHE A 445 2.98 -16.22 9.87
C PHE A 445 4.23 -15.43 9.49
N GLY A 446 4.54 -15.43 8.18
CA GLY A 446 5.78 -14.82 7.70
C GLY A 446 5.61 -13.45 7.03
N ALA A 447 4.59 -13.28 6.19
CA ALA A 447 4.29 -12.04 5.48
C ALA A 447 2.81 -11.96 5.05
N VAL A 448 2.34 -10.75 4.75
CA VAL A 448 1.09 -10.51 4.02
C VAL A 448 1.33 -10.72 2.52
N GLU A 449 0.57 -11.62 1.92
CA GLU A 449 0.64 -11.95 0.51
C GLU A 449 -0.27 -11.06 -0.33
N THR A 450 0.19 -10.79 -1.55
CA THR A 450 -0.56 -10.08 -2.57
C THR A 450 -0.62 -10.90 -3.86
N LEU A 451 -1.82 -10.99 -4.43
CA LEU A 451 -2.03 -11.52 -5.76
C LEU A 451 -1.96 -10.38 -6.77
N ASN A 452 -1.08 -10.52 -7.75
CA ASN A 452 -0.84 -9.53 -8.78
C ASN A 452 -1.31 -10.09 -10.12
N PHE A 453 -1.93 -9.23 -10.91
CA PHE A 453 -2.27 -9.54 -12.30
C PHE A 453 -1.92 -8.37 -13.20
N GLU A 454 -0.90 -8.59 -14.04
CA GLU A 454 -0.55 -7.70 -15.14
C GLU A 454 -1.59 -7.85 -16.25
N ARG A 455 -2.04 -6.73 -16.84
CA ARG A 455 -3.00 -6.72 -17.94
C ARG A 455 -2.36 -6.77 -19.32
N LYS A 456 -1.03 -6.74 -19.37
CA LYS A 456 -0.23 -6.90 -20.58
C LYS A 456 0.83 -7.96 -20.34
N THR A 457 1.08 -8.74 -21.38
CA THR A 457 2.16 -9.72 -21.39
C THR A 457 3.48 -9.01 -21.68
N ILE A 458 4.20 -8.63 -20.63
CA ILE A 458 5.50 -7.95 -20.71
C ILE A 458 6.58 -8.90 -20.18
N ASN A 459 7.74 -8.94 -20.82
CA ASN A 459 8.87 -9.74 -20.34
C ASN A 459 9.72 -8.96 -19.32
N LEU A 460 10.56 -9.69 -18.57
CA LEU A 460 11.43 -9.10 -17.56
C LEU A 460 12.45 -8.14 -18.17
N LYS A 461 12.85 -8.33 -19.43
CA LYS A 461 13.77 -7.44 -20.13
C LYS A 461 13.16 -6.04 -20.30
N GLU A 462 11.91 -5.95 -20.74
CA GLU A 462 11.20 -4.69 -20.94
C GLU A 462 11.02 -3.93 -19.60
N LEU A 463 10.69 -4.63 -18.52
CA LEU A 463 10.61 -4.04 -17.18
C LEU A 463 11.98 -3.55 -16.69
N HIS A 464 13.03 -4.32 -16.93
CA HIS A 464 14.39 -3.98 -16.55
C HIS A 464 14.92 -2.79 -17.35
N ASP A 465 14.73 -2.76 -18.68
CA ASP A 465 15.15 -1.67 -19.55
C ASP A 465 14.42 -0.35 -19.22
N ALA A 466 13.26 -0.42 -18.57
CA ALA A 466 12.48 0.73 -18.09
C ALA A 466 12.81 1.14 -16.65
N ASP A 467 13.86 0.57 -16.05
CA ASP A 467 14.26 0.77 -14.64
C ASP A 467 13.12 0.51 -13.64
N ALA A 468 12.15 -0.35 -14.00
CA ALA A 468 10.98 -0.67 -13.20
C ALA A 468 11.23 -1.85 -12.25
N ILE A 469 12.29 -2.62 -12.48
CA ILE A 469 12.71 -3.73 -11.62
C ILE A 469 14.23 -3.75 -11.43
N VAL A 470 14.68 -4.29 -10.30
CA VAL A 470 16.05 -4.78 -10.13
C VAL A 470 16.01 -6.26 -9.76
N ILE A 471 16.93 -7.04 -10.34
CA ILE A 471 17.01 -8.49 -10.13
C ILE A 471 18.27 -8.78 -9.32
N ILE A 472 18.09 -9.18 -8.07
CA ILE A 472 19.17 -9.56 -7.17
C ILE A 472 19.45 -11.05 -7.39
N LYS A 473 20.65 -11.34 -7.89
CA LYS A 473 21.13 -12.69 -8.22
C LYS A 473 22.09 -13.20 -7.16
N ASP A 474 22.51 -14.45 -7.33
CA ASP A 474 23.51 -15.12 -6.48
C ASP A 474 23.15 -15.13 -4.99
N LEU A 475 21.85 -15.26 -4.69
CA LEU A 475 21.34 -15.42 -3.33
C LEU A 475 21.95 -16.66 -2.69
N LYS A 476 22.43 -16.52 -1.45
CA LYS A 476 23.10 -17.60 -0.71
C LYS A 476 22.68 -17.59 0.75
N PRO A 477 22.51 -18.77 1.38
CA PRO A 477 22.35 -18.85 2.83
C PRO A 477 23.48 -18.13 3.55
N LEU A 478 23.16 -17.54 4.71
CA LEU A 478 24.13 -16.85 5.56
C LEU A 478 25.12 -17.79 6.26
#